data_AF-A0A975DT20-F1
#
_entry.id   AF-A0A975DT20-F1
#
_cell.length_a   1.000
_cell.length_b   1.000
_cell.length_c   1.000
_cell.angle_alpha   90.00
_cell.angle_beta   90.00
_cell.angle_gamma   90.00
#
_symmetry.space_group_name_H-M   'P 1'
#
loop_
_entity.id
_entity.type
_entity.pdbx_description
1 polymer ?
#
loop_
_entity_poly.entity_id
_entity_poly.type
_entity_poly.pdbx_seq_one_letter_code
_entity_poly.pdbx_strand_id
1 'polypeptide(L)' 'MIAFIDDHRSAHRVEPICKLRPIAPSTYHAHVARQLDPSKCSARALGDKVLPPPRERVFAENFEVYGARKV' A
#
# COMPACT_ATOMS: atom_id res chain seq x y z
N MET A 1 1.51 1.29 -8.21
CA MET A 1 0.23 1.89 -8.69
C MET A 1 0.11 3.36 -8.30
N ILE A 2 0.19 3.70 -7.02
CA ILE A 2 0.09 5.10 -6.57
C ILE A 2 1.22 5.98 -7.14
N ALA A 3 2.47 5.49 -7.10
CA ALA A 3 3.62 6.20 -7.69
C ALA A 3 3.37 6.64 -9.15
N PHE A 4 2.83 5.75 -9.98
CA PHE A 4 2.48 6.09 -11.37
C PHE A 4 1.49 7.26 -11.46
N ILE A 5 0.50 7.32 -10.57
CA ILE A 5 -0.47 8.43 -10.54
C ILE A 5 0.23 9.71 -10.07
N ASP A 6 1.10 9.62 -9.05
CA ASP A 6 1.86 10.77 -8.55
C ASP A 6 2.80 11.37 -9.60
N ASP A 7 3.42 10.53 -10.42
CA ASP A 7 4.33 10.94 -11.49
C ASP A 7 3.62 11.69 -12.62
N HIS A 8 2.34 11.38 -12.87
CA HIS A 8 1.60 11.87 -14.05
C HIS A 8 0.46 12.85 -13.72
N ARG A 9 0.07 13.00 -12.44
CA ARG A 9 -1.07 13.83 -12.03
C ARG A 9 -0.90 15.32 -12.37
N SER A 10 0.33 15.81 -12.48
CA SER A 10 0.63 17.20 -12.87
C SER A 10 0.20 17.49 -14.30
N ALA A 11 0.38 16.53 -15.21
CA ALA A 11 0.03 16.65 -16.62
C ALA A 11 -1.42 16.25 -16.91
N HIS A 12 -1.95 15.23 -16.23
CA HIS A 12 -3.21 14.58 -16.63
C HIS A 12 -4.31 14.61 -15.57
N ARG A 13 -4.06 15.16 -14.37
CA ARG A 13 -4.94 15.06 -13.19
C ARG A 13 -5.20 13.61 -12.76
N VAL A 14 -5.76 13.42 -11.58
CA VAL A 14 -5.90 12.09 -10.96
C VAL A 14 -7.00 11.27 -11.62
N GLU A 15 -8.14 11.88 -11.89
CA GLU A 15 -9.36 11.23 -12.35
C GLU A 15 -9.21 10.59 -13.74
N PRO A 16 -8.58 11.25 -14.73
CA PRO A 16 -8.34 10.62 -16.04
C PRO A 16 -7.40 9.41 -15.95
N ILE A 17 -6.38 9.48 -15.08
CA ILE A 17 -5.45 8.37 -14.86
C ILE A 17 -6.16 7.18 -14.18
N CYS A 18 -7.01 7.46 -13.20
CA CYS A 18 -7.82 6.45 -12.51
C CYS A 18 -8.88 5.80 -13.43
N LYS A 19 -9.32 6.51 -14.47
CA LYS A 19 -10.18 5.92 -15.50
C LYS A 19 -9.42 4.93 -16.39
N LEU A 20 -8.17 5.22 -16.73
CA LEU A 20 -7.31 4.35 -17.54
C LEU A 20 -6.82 3.12 -16.75
N ARG A 21 -6.49 3.31 -15.47
CA ARG A 21 -6.16 2.25 -14.53
C ARG A 21 -7.40 2.01 -13.69
N PRO A 22 -8.35 1.11 -14.06
CA PRO A 22 -9.73 1.08 -13.56
C PRO A 22 -9.82 0.93 -12.04
N ILE A 23 -9.64 2.06 -11.35
CA ILE A 23 -9.67 2.22 -9.90
C ILE A 23 -10.51 3.44 -9.59
N ALA A 24 -11.15 3.45 -8.44
CA ALA A 24 -11.88 4.64 -8.00
C ALA A 24 -10.88 5.76 -7.60
N PRO A 25 -11.08 7.03 -8.01
CA PRO A 25 -10.28 8.16 -7.54
C PRO A 25 -10.24 8.27 -6.01
N SER A 26 -11.32 7.88 -5.34
CA SER A 26 -11.39 7.81 -3.87
C SER A 26 -10.33 6.88 -3.27
N THR A 27 -9.90 5.84 -3.98
CA THR A 27 -8.84 4.93 -3.54
C THR A 27 -7.49 5.64 -3.52
N TYR A 28 -7.20 6.48 -4.53
CA TYR A 28 -6.00 7.32 -4.54
C TYR A 28 -6.01 8.31 -3.37
N HIS A 29 -7.10 9.06 -3.19
CA HIS A 29 -7.19 10.03 -2.09
C HIS A 29 -7.12 9.38 -0.71
N ALA A 30 -7.74 8.21 -0.52
CA ALA A 30 -7.62 7.45 0.72
C ALA A 30 -6.17 7.01 0.99
N HIS A 31 -5.41 6.66 -0.05
CA HIS A 31 -3.99 6.35 0.10
C HIS A 31 -3.18 7.58 0.52
N VAL A 32 -3.38 8.72 -0.15
CA VAL A 32 -2.71 9.98 0.22
C VAL A 32 -3.04 10.38 1.65
N ALA A 33 -4.31 10.26 2.06
CA ALA A 33 -4.74 10.57 3.42
C ALA A 33 -4.04 9.70 4.48
N ARG A 34 -3.83 8.40 4.21
CA ARG A 34 -3.10 7.47 5.09
C ARG A 34 -1.59 7.75 5.16
N GLN A 35 -1.01 8.30 4.09
CA GLN A 35 0.40 8.69 4.05
C GLN A 35 0.64 9.95 4.89
N LEU A 36 -0.24 10.94 4.78
CA LEU A 36 -0.15 12.20 5.51
C LEU A 36 -0.51 12.05 7.00
N ASP A 37 -1.43 11.16 7.30
CA ASP A 37 -1.95 10.97 8.65
C ASP A 37 -1.98 9.46 9.00
N PRO A 38 -1.00 8.99 9.80
CA PRO A 38 -0.96 7.61 10.26
C PRO A 38 -2.22 7.20 11.04
N SER A 39 -2.95 8.12 11.69
CA SER A 39 -4.17 7.77 12.42
C SER A 39 -5.30 7.28 11.52
N LYS A 40 -5.25 7.59 10.22
CA LYS A 40 -6.19 7.10 9.19
C LYS A 40 -5.84 5.70 8.68
N CYS A 41 -4.70 5.15 9.09
CA CYS A 41 -4.35 3.76 8.82
C CYS A 41 -5.14 2.83 9.75
N SER A 42 -5.46 1.63 9.27
CA SER A 42 -6.01 0.60 10.15
C SER A 42 -4.96 0.14 11.17
N ALA A 43 -5.40 -0.36 12.32
CA ALA A 43 -4.51 -0.92 13.35
C ALA A 43 -3.56 -1.99 12.77
N ARG A 44 -4.05 -2.80 11.83
CA ARG A 44 -3.23 -3.77 11.10
C ARG A 44 -2.16 -3.12 10.25
N ALA A 45 -2.50 -2.09 9.46
CA ALA A 45 -1.53 -1.41 8.61
C ALA A 45 -0.47 -0.67 9.44
N LEU A 46 -0.83 -0.16 10.63
CA LEU A 46 0.13 0.40 11.58
C LEU A 46 1.04 -0.68 12.17
N GLY A 47 0.46 -1.81 12.58
CA GLY A 47 1.24 -2.96 13.09
C GLY A 47 2.20 -3.52 12.04
N ASP A 48 1.77 -3.69 10.80
CA ASP A 48 2.60 -4.18 9.70
C ASP A 48 3.78 -3.21 9.40
N LYS A 49 3.66 -1.90 9.67
CA LYS A 49 4.78 -0.94 9.58
C LYS A 49 5.80 -1.06 10.71
N VAL A 50 5.38 -1.51 11.89
CA VAL A 50 6.20 -1.58 13.11
C VAL A 50 6.82 -2.97 13.31
N LEU A 51 6.24 -4.02 12.71
CA LEU A 51 6.61 -5.42 12.95
C LEU A 51 7.33 -6.14 11.77
N PRO A 52 8.39 -5.58 11.14
CA PRO A 52 9.04 -6.24 10.01
C PRO A 52 10.01 -7.41 10.33
N PRO A 53 10.72 -7.52 11.47
CA PRO A 53 11.80 -8.52 11.55
C PRO A 53 11.33 -9.99 11.59
N PRO A 54 10.32 -10.40 12.39
CA PRO A 54 9.97 -11.82 12.50
C PRO A 54 9.32 -12.37 11.24
N ARG A 55 8.52 -11.56 10.54
CA ARG A 55 7.75 -12.01 9.37
C ARG A 55 8.62 -12.24 8.14
N GLU A 56 9.51 -11.30 7.85
CA GLU A 56 10.44 -11.39 6.72
C GLU A 56 11.39 -12.56 6.92
N ARG A 57 11.89 -12.74 8.16
CA ARG A 57 12.71 -13.89 8.52
C ARG A 57 11.98 -15.21 8.32
N VAL A 58 10.77 -15.36 8.85
CA VAL A 58 9.99 -16.60 8.69
C VAL A 58 9.65 -16.87 7.23
N PHE A 59 9.43 -15.84 6.42
CA PHE A 59 9.21 -15.99 4.99
C PHE A 59 10.47 -16.46 4.26
N ALA A 60 11.62 -15.87 4.56
CA ALA A 60 12.91 -16.29 4.01
C ALA A 60 13.30 -17.72 4.43
N GLU A 61 13.10 -18.06 5.71
CA GLU A 61 13.32 -19.42 6.23
C GLU A 61 12.38 -20.45 5.58
N ASN A 62 11.19 -20.02 5.16
CA ASN A 62 10.22 -20.86 4.43
C ASN A 62 10.38 -20.79 2.91
N PHE A 63 11.57 -20.46 2.40
CA PHE A 63 11.90 -20.41 0.97
C PHE A 63 10.94 -19.53 0.14
N GLU A 64 10.43 -18.45 0.74
CA GLU A 64 9.48 -17.53 0.10
C GLU A 64 8.16 -18.20 -0.34
N VAL A 65 7.87 -19.40 0.18
CA VAL A 65 6.62 -20.11 -0.09
C VAL A 65 5.58 -19.72 0.95
N TYR A 66 4.32 -19.62 0.52
CA TYR A 66 3.21 -19.46 1.46
C TYR A 66 2.89 -20.78 2.16
N GLY A 67 2.67 -20.76 3.47
CA GLY A 67 2.28 -21.95 4.24
C GLY A 67 2.86 -22.02 5.65
N ALA A 68 3.96 -21.29 5.92
CA ALA A 68 4.48 -21.15 7.27
C ALA A 68 3.44 -20.53 8.21
N ARG A 69 3.45 -21.00 9.47
CA ARG A 69 2.58 -20.48 10.53
C ARG A 69 2.83 -18.99 10.70
N LYS A 70 1.78 -18.18 10.57
CA LYS A 70 1.87 -16.73 10.80
C LYS A 70 2.27 -16.46 12.25
N VAL A 71 3.29 -15.63 12.41
CA VAL A 71 3.77 -15.04 13.66
C VAL A 71 3.41 -13.57 13.73
#